data_AF-A0A962VY96-F1
#
_entry.id   AF-A0A962VY96-F1
#
_cell.length_a   1.000
_cell.length_b   1.000
_cell.length_c   1.000
_cell.angle_alpha   90.00
_cell.angle_beta   90.00
_cell.angle_gamma   90.00
#
_symmetry.space_group_name_H-M   'P 1'
#
loop_
_entity.id
_entity.type
_entity.pdbx_description
1 polymer ?
#
loop_
_entity_poly.entity_id
_entity_poly.type
_entity_poly.pdbx_seq_one_letter_code
_entity_poly.pdbx_strand_id
1 'polypeptide(L)'
;MKTDASLVGMIDPLASAPAGEPFDLSAATARALLLADESGIAPIVSLARTLRGRQPRVKPFALFEFTPPLPFRPQPSRIMIPGLPVGIIAALPLLEDWGIPSRIACPAGEQPGCFEGTATDLARGWLDISQGVADVTVFACGGEALLATAQALADAYRLARQARAAALP
;
A
#
# COMPACT_ATOMS: atom_id res chain seq x y z
N MET A 1 -63.28 -6.60 4.15
CA MET A 1 -62.42 -7.79 3.93
C MET A 1 -61.15 -7.28 3.25
N LYS A 2 -60.26 -6.57 3.95
CA LYS A 2 -59.16 -7.00 4.84
C LYS A 2 -58.15 -7.93 4.15
N THR A 3 -56.88 -7.51 4.26
CA THR A 3 -55.62 -8.25 4.07
C THR A 3 -55.12 -8.26 2.61
N ASP A 4 -53.88 -7.90 2.25
CA ASP A 4 -52.64 -7.95 3.02
C ASP A 4 -51.66 -6.84 2.64
N ALA A 5 -51.11 -6.18 3.66
CA ALA A 5 -49.97 -5.28 3.58
C ALA A 5 -48.79 -6.03 4.22
N SER A 6 -48.10 -6.86 3.45
CA SER A 6 -46.85 -7.50 3.89
C SER A 6 -46.11 -8.07 2.69
N LEU A 7 -45.28 -7.24 2.06
CA LEU A 7 -44.17 -7.67 1.20
C LEU A 7 -43.12 -6.56 1.02
N VAL A 8 -42.90 -5.75 2.06
CA VAL A 8 -41.63 -5.00 2.22
C VAL A 8 -40.73 -5.86 3.10
N GLY A 9 -40.34 -7.02 2.56
CA GLY A 9 -39.39 -7.91 3.18
C GLY A 9 -37.98 -7.36 2.99
N MET A 10 -37.39 -6.91 4.10
CA MET A 10 -35.97 -7.03 4.44
C MET A 10 -34.97 -6.94 3.28
N ILE A 11 -34.52 -5.72 3.01
CA ILE A 11 -33.12 -5.50 2.64
C ILE A 11 -32.50 -4.84 3.87
N ASP A 12 -31.96 -5.65 4.79
CA ASP A 12 -31.01 -5.12 5.75
C ASP A 12 -29.79 -4.70 4.93
N PRO A 13 -29.39 -3.41 4.91
CA PRO A 13 -28.09 -3.04 4.39
C PRO A 13 -27.05 -3.55 5.41
N LEU A 14 -26.68 -4.83 5.32
CA LEU A 14 -25.54 -5.40 6.04
C LEU A 14 -24.21 -4.91 5.46
N ALA A 15 -24.10 -3.61 5.19
CA ALA A 15 -22.81 -2.95 5.16
C ALA A 15 -22.48 -2.58 6.61
N SER A 16 -21.77 -3.46 7.31
CA SER A 16 -21.14 -3.06 8.57
C SER A 16 -20.29 -1.81 8.30
N ALA A 17 -20.29 -0.87 9.25
CA ALA A 17 -19.40 0.29 9.18
C ALA A 17 -17.95 -0.22 9.03
N PRO A 18 -17.07 0.50 8.30
CA PRO A 18 -15.68 0.09 8.15
C PRO A 18 -15.06 -0.08 9.54
N ALA A 19 -14.72 -1.32 9.87
CA ALA A 19 -14.07 -1.69 11.12
C ALA A 19 -12.54 -1.58 10.94
N GLY A 20 -11.86 -1.00 11.93
CA GLY A 20 -10.41 -0.83 11.93
C GLY A 20 -9.97 0.53 12.46
N GLU A 21 -8.72 0.61 12.93
CA GLU A 21 -8.13 1.86 13.37
C GLU A 21 -7.64 2.67 12.15
N PRO A 22 -8.09 3.92 11.93
CA PRO A 22 -7.61 4.73 10.82
C PRO A 22 -6.13 5.08 10.98
N PHE A 23 -5.44 5.35 9.87
CA PHE A 23 -4.11 5.96 9.92
C PHE A 23 -4.20 7.43 10.34
N ASP A 24 -3.33 7.87 11.24
CA ASP A 24 -3.15 9.29 11.57
C ASP A 24 -2.36 9.97 10.46
N LEU A 25 -3.07 10.70 9.61
CA LEU A 25 -2.48 11.42 8.50
C LEU A 25 -1.66 12.65 8.93
N SER A 26 -1.84 13.15 10.16
CA SER A 26 -1.08 14.31 10.65
C SER A 26 0.39 13.99 10.91
N ALA A 27 0.69 12.71 11.19
CA ALA A 27 2.04 12.20 11.37
C ALA A 27 2.79 11.92 10.04
N ALA A 28 2.16 12.14 8.88
CA ALA A 28 2.83 11.97 7.59
C ALA A 28 3.87 13.08 7.34
N THR A 29 5.12 12.68 7.13
CA THR A 29 6.21 13.55 6.66
C THR A 29 6.15 13.81 5.15
N ALA A 30 7.14 14.50 4.59
CA ALA A 30 7.17 14.89 3.18
C ALA A 30 7.13 13.69 2.21
N ARG A 31 7.70 12.55 2.61
CA ARG A 31 7.67 11.29 1.85
C ARG A 31 6.92 10.24 2.67
N ALA A 32 5.83 9.73 2.11
CA ALA A 32 5.06 8.65 2.72
C ALA A 32 5.34 7.35 1.98
N LEU A 33 6.13 6.46 2.60
CA LEU A 33 6.38 5.12 2.07
C LEU A 33 5.23 4.20 2.51
N LEU A 34 4.50 3.68 1.54
CA LEU A 34 3.33 2.84 1.77
C LEU A 34 3.70 1.38 1.45
N LEU A 35 3.49 0.47 2.41
CA LEU A 35 3.80 -0.95 2.27
C LEU A 35 2.52 -1.76 2.43
N ALA A 36 2.25 -2.65 1.48
CA ALA A 36 1.14 -3.61 1.59
C ALA A 36 1.48 -4.96 0.99
N ASP A 37 0.92 -6.02 1.58
CA ASP A 37 0.75 -7.30 0.90
C ASP A 37 -0.66 -7.38 0.30
N GLU A 38 -1.02 -8.54 -0.23
CA GLU A 38 -2.33 -8.77 -0.86
C GLU A 38 -3.51 -8.44 0.06
N SER A 39 -3.37 -8.68 1.37
CA SER A 39 -4.43 -8.43 2.36
C SER A 39 -4.57 -6.95 2.71
N GLY A 40 -3.50 -6.17 2.58
CA GLY A 40 -3.46 -4.75 2.93
C GLY A 40 -3.62 -3.78 1.76
N ILE A 41 -3.75 -4.26 0.52
CA ILE A 41 -3.80 -3.41 -0.67
C ILE A 41 -4.94 -2.38 -0.62
N ALA A 42 -6.16 -2.77 -0.24
CA ALA A 42 -7.31 -1.87 -0.26
C ALA A 42 -7.16 -0.69 0.72
N PRO A 43 -6.80 -0.91 2.01
CA PRO A 43 -6.47 0.19 2.92
C PRO A 43 -5.34 1.10 2.41
N ILE A 44 -4.25 0.52 1.88
CA ILE A 44 -3.11 1.31 1.39
C ILE A 44 -3.45 2.12 0.14
N VAL A 45 -4.23 1.57 -0.80
CA VAL A 45 -4.71 2.32 -1.98
C VAL A 45 -5.62 3.48 -1.56
N SER A 46 -6.49 3.26 -0.57
CA SER A 46 -7.34 4.33 -0.01
C SER A 46 -6.51 5.43 0.66
N LEU A 47 -5.48 5.04 1.44
CA LEU A 47 -4.52 5.95 2.05
C LEU A 47 -3.75 6.74 0.99
N ALA A 48 -3.24 6.07 -0.05
CA ALA A 48 -2.49 6.69 -1.14
C ALA A 48 -3.33 7.77 -1.84
N ARG A 49 -4.60 7.48 -2.13
CA ARG A 49 -5.55 8.46 -2.70
C ARG A 49 -5.71 9.69 -1.82
N THR A 50 -5.81 9.48 -0.50
CA THR A 50 -5.99 10.56 0.47
C THR A 50 -4.73 11.42 0.60
N LEU A 51 -3.55 10.79 0.67
CA LEU A 51 -2.26 11.48 0.72
C LEU A 51 -1.93 12.21 -0.57
N ARG A 52 -2.37 11.70 -1.74
CA ARG A 52 -2.26 12.42 -3.02
C ARG A 52 -2.92 13.79 -2.96
N GLY A 53 -4.07 13.92 -2.27
CA GLY A 53 -4.74 15.21 -2.05
C GLY A 53 -3.93 16.22 -1.22
N ARG A 54 -2.81 15.80 -0.63
CA ARG A 54 -1.88 16.65 0.14
C ARG A 54 -0.63 17.04 -0.63
N GLN A 55 -0.48 16.61 -1.89
CA GLN A 55 0.63 17.05 -2.72
C GLN A 55 0.61 18.59 -2.93
N PRO A 56 1.79 19.23 -3.06
CA PRO A 56 3.13 18.64 -3.07
C PRO A 56 3.73 18.38 -1.67
N ARG A 57 2.99 18.66 -0.58
CA ARG A 57 3.50 18.58 0.80
C ARG A 57 3.80 17.15 1.24
N VAL A 58 3.00 16.18 0.81
CA VAL A 58 3.23 14.76 1.08
C VAL A 58 3.24 14.01 -0.25
N LYS A 59 4.31 13.25 -0.50
CA LYS A 59 4.51 12.45 -1.71
C LYS A 59 4.38 10.96 -1.34
N PRO A 60 3.24 10.31 -1.65
CA PRO A 60 3.09 8.88 -1.44
C PRO A 60 3.93 8.10 -2.46
N PHE A 61 4.57 7.02 -2.00
CA PHE A 61 5.24 6.02 -2.81
C PHE A 61 4.87 4.64 -2.28
N ALA A 62 4.21 3.81 -3.10
CA ALA A 62 3.67 2.53 -2.65
C ALA A 62 4.51 1.33 -3.14
N LEU A 63 4.84 0.41 -2.26
CA LEU A 63 5.46 -0.86 -2.58
C LEU A 63 4.53 -1.98 -2.14
N PHE A 64 4.26 -2.89 -3.06
CA PHE A 64 3.37 -4.01 -2.81
C PHE A 64 4.10 -5.34 -2.87
N GLU A 65 3.70 -6.28 -2.04
CA GLU A 65 4.14 -7.66 -2.07
C GLU A 65 3.02 -8.57 -2.55
N PHE A 66 3.28 -9.37 -3.58
CA PHE A 66 2.32 -10.29 -4.18
C PHE A 66 2.95 -11.64 -4.50
N THR A 67 2.14 -12.70 -4.44
CA THR A 67 2.51 -14.02 -4.94
C THR A 67 1.90 -14.24 -6.33
N PRO A 68 2.69 -14.58 -7.35
CA PRO A 68 2.14 -14.93 -8.66
C PRO A 68 1.21 -16.18 -8.60
N PRO A 69 0.15 -16.25 -9.44
CA PRO A 69 -0.24 -15.26 -10.45
C PRO A 69 -0.91 -14.04 -9.83
N LEU A 70 -0.52 -12.84 -10.31
CA LEU A 70 -1.08 -11.59 -9.81
C LEU A 70 -2.60 -11.51 -10.07
N PRO A 71 -3.40 -10.96 -9.14
CA PRO A 71 -4.85 -10.84 -9.29
C PRO A 71 -5.29 -9.74 -10.27
N PHE A 72 -4.33 -9.08 -10.90
CA PHE A 72 -4.51 -8.05 -11.92
C PHE A 72 -3.32 -8.08 -12.89
N ARG A 73 -3.49 -7.45 -14.06
CA ARG A 73 -2.36 -7.25 -14.98
C ARG A 73 -1.57 -6.01 -14.55
N PRO A 74 -0.31 -6.14 -14.09
CA PRO A 74 0.51 -4.97 -13.78
C PRO A 74 0.80 -4.19 -15.06
N GLN A 75 1.04 -2.89 -14.92
CA GLN A 75 1.49 -2.06 -16.05
C GLN A 75 2.89 -1.50 -15.80
N PRO A 76 3.69 -1.27 -16.86
CA PRO A 76 4.96 -0.56 -16.75
C PRO A 76 4.75 0.86 -16.21
N SER A 77 5.41 1.19 -15.10
CA SER A 77 5.36 2.53 -14.51
C SER A 77 6.11 3.53 -15.39
N ARG A 78 5.49 4.71 -15.59
CA ARG A 78 6.09 5.86 -16.27
C ARG A 78 6.65 6.88 -15.29
N ILE A 79 6.49 6.62 -13.99
CA ILE A 79 6.96 7.50 -12.92
C ILE A 79 8.35 7.03 -12.47
N MET A 80 9.35 7.85 -12.76
CA MET A 80 10.74 7.58 -12.39
C MET A 80 10.97 7.87 -10.91
N ILE A 81 11.50 6.89 -10.18
CA ILE A 81 11.93 7.05 -8.80
C ILE A 81 13.44 6.80 -8.75
N PRO A 82 14.25 7.83 -8.41
CA PRO A 82 15.67 7.66 -8.24
C PRO A 82 15.95 6.54 -7.22
N GLY A 83 16.78 5.58 -7.63
CA GLY A 83 17.25 4.49 -6.79
C GLY A 83 16.53 3.17 -6.87
N LEU A 84 15.49 3.08 -7.70
CA LEU A 84 14.93 1.78 -8.05
C LEU A 84 15.73 1.16 -9.19
N PRO A 85 15.93 -0.17 -9.20
CA PRO A 85 16.60 -0.83 -10.32
C PRO A 85 15.76 -0.69 -11.61
N VAL A 86 16.43 -0.50 -12.75
CA VAL A 86 15.82 -0.11 -14.04
C VAL A 86 14.75 -1.10 -14.53
N GLY A 87 14.89 -2.38 -14.23
CA GLY A 87 13.92 -3.43 -14.61
C GLY A 87 12.69 -3.52 -13.70
N ILE A 88 12.68 -2.82 -12.57
CA ILE A 88 11.59 -2.89 -11.58
C ILE A 88 10.59 -1.81 -11.94
N ILE A 89 9.63 -2.17 -12.79
CA ILE A 89 8.66 -1.26 -13.39
C ILE A 89 7.22 -1.75 -13.29
N ALA A 90 6.97 -2.97 -12.81
CA ALA A 90 5.62 -3.44 -12.57
C ALA A 90 4.96 -2.58 -11.49
N ALA A 91 3.83 -1.95 -11.84
CA ALA A 91 3.08 -1.07 -10.96
C ALA A 91 1.59 -1.42 -10.94
N LEU A 92 0.93 -1.00 -9.86
CA LEU A 92 -0.52 -1.14 -9.73
C LEU A 92 -1.21 -0.15 -10.69
N PRO A 93 -2.04 -0.61 -11.66
CA PRO A 93 -2.56 0.25 -12.71
C PRO A 93 -3.27 1.51 -12.19
N LEU A 94 -4.11 1.35 -11.16
CA LEU A 94 -4.87 2.45 -10.56
C LEU A 94 -3.98 3.56 -9.97
N LEU A 95 -2.85 3.21 -9.33
CA LEU A 95 -1.96 4.22 -8.75
C LEU A 95 -1.20 4.98 -9.84
N GLU A 96 -0.82 4.30 -10.90
CA GLU A 96 -0.17 4.91 -12.05
C GLU A 96 -1.12 5.87 -12.79
N ASP A 97 -2.42 5.53 -12.94
CA ASP A 97 -3.45 6.46 -13.44
C ASP A 97 -3.62 7.68 -12.54
N TRP A 98 -3.38 7.50 -11.24
CA TRP A 98 -3.45 8.56 -10.24
C TRP A 98 -2.19 9.40 -10.12
N GLY A 99 -1.13 9.07 -10.86
CA GLY A 99 0.17 9.75 -10.74
C GLY A 99 0.89 9.46 -9.42
N ILE A 100 0.58 8.33 -8.78
CA ILE A 100 1.24 7.88 -7.55
C ILE A 100 2.25 6.79 -7.93
N PRO A 101 3.55 6.98 -7.66
CA PRO A 101 4.53 5.94 -7.94
C PRO A 101 4.24 4.68 -7.13
N SER A 102 4.30 3.52 -7.79
CA SER A 102 4.26 2.24 -7.10
C SER A 102 5.15 1.18 -7.74
N ARG A 103 5.59 0.18 -6.97
CA ARG A 103 6.25 -1.03 -7.49
C ARG A 103 5.70 -2.29 -6.83
N ILE A 104 5.89 -3.41 -7.50
CA ILE A 104 5.49 -4.74 -7.03
C ILE A 104 6.74 -5.58 -6.80
N ALA A 105 6.79 -6.26 -5.66
CA ALA A 105 7.76 -7.24 -5.27
C ALA A 105 7.10 -8.62 -5.21
N CYS A 106 7.81 -9.64 -5.67
CA CYS A 106 7.38 -11.03 -5.70
C CYS A 106 8.48 -11.89 -5.04
N PRO A 107 8.37 -12.20 -3.73
CA PRO A 107 9.37 -13.01 -3.03
C PRO A 107 9.34 -14.48 -3.47
N ALA A 108 8.16 -14.98 -3.85
CA ALA A 108 7.90 -16.38 -4.13
C ALA A 108 7.51 -16.63 -5.59
N GLY A 109 8.35 -16.21 -6.53
CA GLY A 109 8.20 -16.51 -7.95
C GLY A 109 8.64 -15.39 -8.88
N GLU A 110 8.92 -15.74 -10.13
CA GLU A 110 9.29 -14.77 -11.16
C GLU A 110 8.03 -14.14 -11.79
N GLN A 111 8.02 -12.80 -11.87
CA GLN A 111 6.98 -12.04 -12.55
C GLN A 111 7.65 -10.86 -13.27
N PRO A 112 7.53 -10.77 -14.61
CA PRO A 112 8.22 -9.73 -15.37
C PRO A 112 7.95 -8.32 -14.85
N GLY A 113 9.04 -7.58 -14.61
CA GLY A 113 9.00 -6.20 -14.11
C GLY A 113 8.80 -6.07 -12.60
N CYS A 114 8.51 -7.15 -11.87
CA CYS A 114 8.47 -7.15 -10.41
C CYS A 114 9.88 -7.30 -9.82
N PHE A 115 10.04 -6.84 -8.59
CA PHE A 115 11.26 -7.07 -7.81
C PHE A 115 11.29 -8.49 -7.24
N GLU A 116 12.39 -9.21 -7.47
CA GLU A 116 12.65 -10.52 -6.88
C GLU A 116 13.11 -10.35 -5.42
N GLY A 117 12.17 -10.47 -4.47
CA GLY A 117 12.40 -10.23 -3.05
C GLY A 117 11.19 -9.60 -2.37
N THR A 118 11.37 -9.09 -1.16
CA THR A 118 10.28 -8.47 -0.39
C THR A 118 10.06 -7.00 -0.74
N ALA A 119 8.86 -6.48 -0.46
CA ALA A 119 8.60 -5.04 -0.60
C ALA A 119 9.53 -4.21 0.31
N THR A 120 9.91 -4.75 1.47
CA THR A 120 10.83 -4.11 2.41
C THR A 120 12.29 -4.12 1.95
N ASP A 121 12.74 -5.13 1.20
CA ASP A 121 14.08 -5.15 0.59
C ASP A 121 14.20 -4.11 -0.51
N LEU A 122 13.15 -3.97 -1.33
CA LEU A 122 13.06 -2.90 -2.32
C LEU A 122 13.05 -1.52 -1.66
N ALA A 123 12.31 -1.37 -0.55
CA ALA A 123 12.31 -0.16 0.25
C ALA A 123 13.70 0.18 0.81
N ARG A 124 14.43 -0.83 1.29
CA ARG A 124 15.80 -0.69 1.80
C ARG A 124 16.73 -0.13 0.73
N GLY A 125 16.74 -0.72 -0.47
CA GLY A 125 17.57 -0.23 -1.57
C GLY A 125 17.24 1.21 -1.97
N TRP A 126 15.96 1.60 -1.92
CA TRP A 126 15.56 2.99 -2.15
C TRP A 126 16.00 3.94 -1.02
N LEU A 127 15.91 3.52 0.24
CA LEU A 127 16.32 4.32 1.41
C LEU A 127 17.85 4.51 1.46
N ASP A 128 18.63 3.48 1.10
CA ASP A 128 20.10 3.51 1.15
C ASP A 128 20.70 4.60 0.27
N ILE A 129 20.05 4.93 -0.84
CA ILE A 129 20.54 5.99 -1.74
C ILE A 129 19.75 7.31 -1.62
N SER A 130 18.65 7.29 -0.87
CA SER A 130 17.84 8.48 -0.64
C SER A 130 18.62 9.51 0.16
N GLN A 131 18.60 10.75 -0.29
CA GLN A 131 19.13 11.86 0.50
C GLN A 131 18.14 12.20 1.63
N GLY A 132 18.56 12.01 2.88
CA GLY A 132 17.82 12.39 4.09
C GLY A 132 16.60 11.51 4.39
N VAL A 133 16.78 10.39 5.09
CA VAL A 133 15.69 9.47 5.45
C VAL A 133 14.72 10.01 6.51
N ALA A 134 15.09 11.08 7.23
CA ALA A 134 14.29 11.65 8.32
C ALA A 134 12.94 12.26 7.87
N ASP A 135 12.75 12.53 6.58
CA ASP A 135 11.50 13.02 6.01
C ASP A 135 10.59 11.88 5.51
N VAL A 136 10.90 10.63 5.83
CA VAL A 136 10.12 9.43 5.47
C VAL A 136 9.29 8.95 6.65
N THR A 137 8.00 8.71 6.40
CA THR A 137 7.11 7.98 7.30
C THR A 137 6.64 6.70 6.63
N VAL A 138 6.72 5.58 7.34
CA VAL A 138 6.27 4.26 6.87
C VAL A 138 4.81 4.04 7.28
N PHE A 139 3.96 3.73 6.31
CA PHE A 139 2.60 3.26 6.55
C PHE A 139 2.49 1.83 6.02
N ALA A 140 2.20 0.88 6.89
CA ALA A 140 2.11 -0.53 6.53
C ALA A 140 0.71 -1.09 6.83
N CYS A 141 0.16 -1.86 5.91
CA CYS A 141 -1.03 -2.67 6.15
C CYS A 141 -0.86 -4.06 5.54
N GLY A 142 -1.17 -5.11 6.27
CA GLY A 142 -1.04 -6.47 5.78
C GLY A 142 -1.04 -7.52 6.89
N GLY A 143 -0.53 -8.70 6.58
CA GLY A 143 -0.29 -9.80 7.50
C GLY A 143 0.94 -9.59 8.38
N GLU A 144 1.08 -10.44 9.39
CA GLU A 144 2.12 -10.31 10.42
C GLU A 144 3.55 -10.28 9.85
N ALA A 145 3.83 -11.06 8.80
CA ALA A 145 5.15 -11.11 8.17
C ALA A 145 5.57 -9.76 7.57
N LEU A 146 4.66 -9.10 6.81
CA LEU A 146 4.91 -7.77 6.28
C LEU A 146 5.06 -6.74 7.41
N LEU A 147 4.20 -6.80 8.43
CA LEU A 147 4.26 -5.82 9.52
C LEU A 147 5.54 -5.95 10.35
N ALA A 148 6.02 -7.17 10.58
CA ALA A 148 7.28 -7.43 11.28
C ALA A 148 8.48 -6.89 10.49
N THR A 149 8.54 -7.12 9.18
CA THR A 149 9.62 -6.60 8.32
C THR A 149 9.55 -5.09 8.16
N ALA A 150 8.35 -4.50 8.06
CA ALA A 150 8.16 -3.05 8.03
C ALA A 150 8.61 -2.38 9.34
N GLN A 151 8.35 -3.02 10.50
CA GLN A 151 8.86 -2.58 11.79
C GLN A 151 10.39 -2.60 11.82
N ALA A 152 11.01 -3.71 11.44
CA ALA A 152 12.47 -3.83 11.41
C ALA A 152 13.14 -2.81 10.47
N LEU A 153 12.51 -2.53 9.32
CA LEU A 153 12.93 -1.47 8.40
C LEU A 153 12.86 -0.09 9.08
N ALA A 154 11.72 0.25 9.69
CA ALA A 154 11.56 1.55 10.35
C ALA A 154 12.56 1.74 11.49
N ASP A 155 12.84 0.70 12.29
CA ASP A 155 13.82 0.76 13.38
C ASP A 155 15.24 0.97 12.86
N ALA A 156 15.63 0.26 11.79
CA ALA A 156 16.96 0.36 11.19
C ALA A 156 17.29 1.79 10.70
N TYR A 157 16.29 2.49 10.15
CA TYR A 157 16.45 3.85 9.63
C TYR A 157 15.91 4.94 10.59
N ARG A 158 15.42 4.55 11.78
CA ARG A 158 14.80 5.44 12.78
C ARG A 158 13.65 6.28 12.20
N LEU A 159 12.78 5.65 11.44
CA LEU A 159 11.65 6.28 10.76
C LEU A 159 10.40 6.30 11.64
N ALA A 160 9.58 7.35 11.49
CA ALA A 160 8.22 7.30 11.98
C ALA A 160 7.45 6.19 11.25
N ARG A 161 6.58 5.46 11.97
CA ARG A 161 5.77 4.40 11.37
C ARG A 161 4.35 4.32 11.92
N GLN A 162 3.44 3.81 11.10
CA GLN A 162 2.13 3.34 11.51
C GLN A 162 1.84 2.00 10.81
N ALA A 163 1.29 1.04 11.56
CA ALA A 163 0.98 -0.29 11.07
C ALA A 163 -0.47 -0.64 11.40
N ARG A 164 -1.16 -1.31 10.46
CA ARG A 164 -2.52 -1.84 10.64
C ARG A 164 -2.54 -3.29 10.16
N ALA A 165 -2.96 -4.21 11.03
CA ALA A 165 -3.28 -5.56 10.56
C ALA A 165 -4.41 -5.46 9.53
N ALA A 166 -4.30 -6.22 8.44
CA ALA A 166 -5.44 -6.37 7.54
C ALA A 166 -6.60 -6.99 8.34
N ALA A 167 -7.81 -6.44 8.17
CA ALA A 167 -8.99 -7.06 8.75
C ALA A 167 -9.13 -8.44 8.11
N LEU A 168 -9.11 -9.49 8.94
CA LEU A 168 -9.45 -10.83 8.48
C LEU A 168 -10.91 -10.80 7.97
N PRO A 169 -11.18 -11.38 6.79
CA PRO A 169 -12.54 -11.49 6.27
C PRO A 169 -13.46 -12.29 7.20
#